data_AF-A0A0N7KGR3-F1
#
_entry.id   AF-A0A0N7KGR3-F1
#
_cell.length_a   1.000
_cell.length_b   1.000
_cell.length_c   1.000
_cell.angle_alpha   90.00
_cell.angle_beta   90.00
_cell.angle_gamma   90.00
#
_symmetry.space_group_name_H-M   'P 1'
#
loop_
_entity.id
_entity.type
_entity.pdbx_description
1 polymer ?
#
loop_
_entity_poly.entity_id
_entity_poly.type
_entity_poly.pdbx_seq_one_letter_code
_entity_poly.pdbx_strand_id
1 'polypeptide(L)'
;MSRPNTRNKSKRPRADDCESPSAVFKKIHSTGAITKGDIKQLYMVWKPVCHGCHGNSKDSPNCFCGLIPAANGVRKSGLWQRTNEIIRALGPNPSTDLRDSTETPAGLTNLGATCYANSILQCLYMNTSFRLGIFSLEPDILKMHPVLDQLARLFAQLHSSKMAFIDSAPFIKTLELDNGVQQDSHEFLTLFLSLLEGSLSHSKVPGARTIVQHLFRGSVSHVTRCSSCGRDSEASSKMEDFYELELNIKGLNNLEQSLDDYLSTEALDGENQYFCESCQKRVDATRCIKLRSLPPVVNFQLKRYVFLPKV
;
A
#
# COMPACT_ATOMS: atom_id res chain seq x y z
N MET A 1 67.13 -16.61 17.43
CA MET A 1 68.04 -15.69 16.71
C MET A 1 68.21 -16.18 15.27
N SER A 2 67.83 -15.31 14.34
CA SER A 2 68.31 -15.11 12.95
C SER A 2 68.57 -16.32 12.03
N ARG A 3 67.71 -16.47 11.01
CA ARG A 3 68.01 -17.18 9.74
C ARG A 3 68.37 -16.18 8.63
N PRO A 4 69.15 -16.59 7.61
CA PRO A 4 69.98 -15.69 6.79
C PRO A 4 69.30 -15.15 5.51
N ASN A 5 69.91 -14.06 5.02
CA ASN A 5 69.66 -13.30 3.79
C ASN A 5 69.28 -14.10 2.54
N THR A 6 68.27 -13.61 1.81
CA THR A 6 68.11 -13.87 0.38
C THR A 6 68.05 -12.59 -0.44
N ARG A 7 69.12 -12.41 -1.23
CA ARG A 7 69.13 -11.87 -2.61
C ARG A 7 68.80 -10.38 -2.81
N ASN A 8 69.87 -9.60 -2.82
CA ASN A 8 69.97 -8.30 -3.51
C ASN A 8 69.35 -8.39 -4.92
N LYS A 9 68.20 -7.74 -5.12
CA LYS A 9 67.78 -7.28 -6.44
C LYS A 9 68.19 -5.82 -6.56
N SER A 10 69.22 -5.59 -7.37
CA SER A 10 69.61 -4.27 -7.87
C SER A 10 68.37 -3.47 -8.29
N LYS A 11 68.07 -2.40 -7.54
CA LYS A 11 67.16 -1.34 -7.98
C LYS A 11 67.78 -0.72 -9.23
N ARG A 12 67.21 -0.98 -10.41
CA ARG A 12 67.43 -0.11 -11.58
C ARG A 12 66.87 1.28 -11.22
N PRO A 13 67.54 2.38 -11.58
CA PRO A 13 67.01 3.71 -11.35
C PRO A 13 65.73 3.88 -12.18
N ARG A 14 64.61 4.24 -11.54
CA ARG A 14 63.45 4.76 -12.26
C ARG A 14 63.81 6.15 -12.72
N ALA A 15 64.06 6.29 -14.02
CA ALA A 15 64.06 7.57 -14.69
C ALA A 15 62.61 8.07 -14.83
N ASP A 16 62.50 9.40 -14.72
CA ASP A 16 61.36 10.30 -14.94
C ASP A 16 60.25 10.37 -13.88
N ASP A 17 60.18 11.56 -13.28
CA ASP A 17 59.12 12.09 -12.41
C ASP A 17 57.75 11.94 -13.07
N CYS A 18 57.05 10.87 -12.71
CA CYS A 18 55.67 10.65 -13.12
C CYS A 18 54.81 10.72 -11.85
N GLU A 19 54.10 11.83 -11.64
CA GLU A 19 53.16 11.96 -10.53
C GLU A 19 52.18 10.79 -10.52
N SER A 20 51.95 10.21 -9.33
CA SER A 20 51.01 9.10 -9.19
C SER A 20 49.59 9.53 -9.60
N PRO A 21 48.78 8.65 -10.20
CA PRO A 21 47.41 9.00 -10.60
C PRO A 21 46.57 9.58 -9.45
N SER A 22 46.84 9.12 -8.21
CA SER A 22 46.19 9.64 -7.00
C SER A 22 46.50 11.11 -6.70
N ALA A 23 47.72 11.58 -7.02
CA ALA A 23 48.10 12.98 -6.86
C ALA A 23 47.37 13.88 -7.87
N VAL A 24 47.24 13.42 -9.11
CA VAL A 24 46.51 14.13 -10.17
C VAL A 24 45.02 14.23 -9.85
N PHE A 25 44.39 13.14 -9.38
CA PHE A 25 42.99 13.19 -8.95
C PHE A 25 42.74 14.12 -7.77
N LYS A 26 43.64 14.14 -6.77
CA LYS A 26 43.55 15.08 -5.65
C LYS A 26 43.65 16.54 -6.10
N LYS A 27 44.53 16.82 -7.06
CA LYS A 27 44.66 18.14 -7.68
C LYS A 27 43.39 18.55 -8.45
N ILE A 28 42.83 17.67 -9.27
CA ILE A 28 41.57 17.95 -9.98
C ILE A 28 40.43 18.21 -8.99
N HIS A 29 40.34 17.42 -7.92
CA HIS A 29 39.30 17.60 -6.92
C HIS A 29 39.42 18.93 -6.17
N SER A 30 40.64 19.42 -5.92
CA SER A 30 40.84 20.71 -5.25
C SER A 30 40.67 21.91 -6.17
N THR A 31 40.97 21.79 -7.46
CA THR A 31 40.92 22.92 -8.41
C THR A 31 39.65 22.97 -9.25
N GLY A 32 38.90 21.87 -9.37
CA GLY A 32 37.70 21.75 -10.20
C GLY A 32 37.95 21.82 -11.71
N ALA A 33 39.20 22.00 -12.14
CA ALA A 33 39.59 22.17 -13.54
C ALA A 33 40.43 20.99 -14.01
N ILE A 34 40.08 20.44 -15.18
CA ILE A 34 40.78 19.32 -15.81
C ILE A 34 41.62 19.85 -16.97
N THR A 35 42.94 19.72 -16.89
CA THR A 35 43.83 20.12 -18.00
C THR A 35 44.12 18.95 -18.94
N LYS A 36 44.53 19.26 -20.18
CA LYS A 36 45.00 18.23 -21.14
C LYS A 36 46.20 17.44 -20.61
N GLY A 37 47.02 18.04 -19.74
CA GLY A 37 48.13 17.36 -19.07
C GLY A 37 47.64 16.30 -18.08
N ASP A 38 46.62 16.65 -17.28
CA ASP A 38 46.03 15.72 -16.32
C ASP A 38 45.37 14.52 -17.02
N ILE A 39 44.68 14.75 -18.15
CA ILE A 39 44.09 13.68 -18.97
C ILE A 39 45.18 12.78 -19.54
N LYS A 40 46.23 13.36 -20.13
CA LYS A 40 47.36 12.58 -20.65
C LYS A 40 47.95 11.71 -19.55
N GLN A 41 48.14 12.27 -18.34
CA GLN A 41 48.74 11.62 -17.18
C GLN A 41 47.89 10.48 -16.62
N LEU A 42 46.61 10.74 -16.36
CA LEU A 42 45.68 9.76 -15.80
C LEU A 42 45.47 8.57 -16.73
N TYR A 43 45.31 8.84 -18.01
CA TYR A 43 45.06 7.81 -19.01
C TYR A 43 46.33 7.32 -19.69
N MET A 44 47.52 7.81 -19.34
CA MET A 44 48.79 7.38 -19.96
C MET A 44 48.74 7.34 -21.49
N VAL A 45 48.07 8.32 -22.12
CA VAL A 45 47.73 8.30 -23.55
C VAL A 45 48.98 8.34 -24.45
N TRP A 46 50.11 8.80 -23.93
CA TRP A 46 51.40 8.79 -24.64
C TRP A 46 52.04 7.40 -24.73
N LYS A 47 51.58 6.42 -23.96
CA LYS A 47 52.16 5.08 -24.01
C LYS A 47 51.79 4.38 -25.32
N PRO A 48 52.70 3.62 -25.94
CA PRO A 48 52.41 2.91 -27.17
C PRO A 48 51.29 1.88 -26.97
N VAL A 49 50.62 1.53 -28.08
CA VAL A 49 49.60 0.48 -28.11
C VAL A 49 50.19 -0.82 -27.58
N CYS A 50 49.45 -1.47 -26.69
CA CYS A 50 49.93 -2.65 -25.97
C CYS A 50 50.03 -3.86 -26.89
N HIS A 51 51.23 -4.47 -26.94
CA HIS A 51 51.49 -5.74 -27.63
C HIS A 51 51.85 -6.80 -26.56
N GLY A 52 50.83 -7.35 -25.88
CA GLY A 52 51.04 -8.45 -24.92
C GLY A 52 51.38 -8.05 -23.47
N CYS A 53 50.76 -6.99 -22.95
CA CYS A 53 50.62 -6.67 -21.51
C CYS A 53 51.86 -6.64 -20.59
N HIS A 54 53.08 -6.66 -21.14
CA HIS A 54 54.33 -6.62 -20.37
C HIS A 54 54.90 -5.21 -20.14
N GLY A 55 54.05 -4.17 -20.13
CA GLY A 55 54.51 -2.79 -19.91
C GLY A 55 53.43 -1.72 -19.68
N ASN A 56 52.16 -2.00 -19.99
CA ASN A 56 51.04 -1.09 -19.75
C ASN A 56 50.17 -1.57 -18.57
N SER A 57 49.71 -0.63 -17.75
CA SER A 57 48.70 -0.90 -16.70
C SER A 57 47.35 -1.25 -17.34
N LYS A 58 46.51 -1.99 -16.60
CA LYS A 58 45.15 -2.38 -17.04
C LYS A 58 44.25 -1.17 -17.34
N ASP A 59 44.57 -0.01 -16.76
CA ASP A 59 43.78 1.22 -16.89
C ASP A 59 44.25 2.14 -18.03
N SER A 60 45.26 1.73 -18.81
CA SER A 60 45.66 2.45 -20.02
C SER A 60 44.64 2.20 -21.15
N PRO A 61 44.11 3.25 -21.81
CA PRO A 61 43.20 3.12 -22.96
C PRO A 61 43.91 2.52 -24.18
N ASN A 62 45.24 2.58 -24.24
CA ASN A 62 46.06 1.95 -25.26
C ASN A 62 46.36 0.47 -24.95
N CYS A 63 45.78 -0.08 -23.86
CA CYS A 63 45.92 -1.47 -23.44
C CYS A 63 44.64 -2.27 -23.73
N PHE A 64 44.56 -2.82 -24.94
CA PHE A 64 43.40 -3.60 -25.38
C PHE A 64 43.39 -5.06 -24.88
N CYS A 65 44.43 -5.55 -24.19
CA CYS A 65 44.41 -6.93 -23.66
C CYS A 65 43.23 -7.17 -22.69
N GLY A 66 42.74 -6.10 -22.05
CA GLY A 66 41.57 -6.15 -21.16
C GLY A 66 40.23 -6.02 -21.88
N LEU A 67 40.23 -5.80 -23.21
CA LEU A 67 39.06 -5.65 -24.07
C LEU A 67 38.93 -6.83 -25.05
N ILE A 68 40.03 -7.24 -25.68
CA ILE A 68 40.09 -8.33 -26.67
C ILE A 68 40.85 -9.52 -26.07
N PRO A 69 40.23 -10.71 -25.95
CA PRO A 69 40.94 -11.92 -25.56
C PRO A 69 42.02 -12.28 -26.58
N ALA A 70 43.10 -12.95 -26.15
CA ALA A 70 44.03 -13.55 -27.10
C ALA A 70 43.28 -14.55 -28.01
N ALA A 71 43.79 -14.82 -29.22
CA ALA A 71 43.11 -15.64 -30.23
C ALA A 71 42.59 -17.01 -29.73
N ASN A 72 43.20 -17.55 -28.66
CA ASN A 72 42.86 -18.85 -28.07
C ASN A 72 42.38 -18.73 -26.60
N GLY A 73 42.14 -17.53 -26.11
CA GLY A 73 41.77 -17.26 -24.72
C GLY A 73 40.29 -16.96 -24.56
N VAL A 74 39.63 -17.60 -23.60
CA VAL A 74 38.28 -17.24 -23.17
C VAL A 74 38.38 -16.32 -21.94
N ARG A 75 37.58 -15.25 -21.92
CA ARG A 75 37.43 -14.41 -20.72
C ARG A 75 36.86 -15.25 -19.58
N LYS A 76 37.54 -15.26 -18.42
CA LYS A 76 36.95 -15.76 -17.17
C LYS A 76 35.87 -14.81 -16.61
N SER A 77 35.84 -13.55 -17.05
CA SER A 77 34.85 -12.55 -16.64
C SER A 77 34.58 -11.51 -17.73
N GLY A 78 33.32 -11.07 -17.82
CA GLY A 78 32.85 -10.10 -18.82
C GLY A 78 33.47 -8.71 -18.67
N LEU A 79 33.36 -7.87 -19.72
CA LEU A 79 33.84 -6.48 -19.74
C LEU A 79 33.31 -5.64 -18.55
N TRP A 80 32.16 -6.04 -18.03
CA TRP A 80 31.34 -5.30 -17.09
C TRP A 80 31.47 -5.79 -15.65
N GLN A 81 32.59 -6.41 -15.28
CA GLN A 81 32.76 -6.95 -13.92
C GLN A 81 32.73 -5.85 -12.82
N ARG A 82 32.99 -4.59 -13.17
CA ARG A 82 32.79 -3.40 -12.31
C ARG A 82 31.37 -2.82 -12.36
N THR A 83 30.50 -3.36 -13.20
CA THR A 83 29.14 -2.88 -13.39
C THR A 83 28.21 -3.31 -12.26
N ASN A 84 28.64 -4.15 -11.31
CA ASN A 84 27.85 -4.43 -10.11
C ASN A 84 27.61 -3.18 -9.24
N GLU A 85 28.59 -2.29 -9.12
CA GLU A 85 28.42 -1.02 -8.41
C GLU A 85 27.50 -0.07 -9.20
N ILE A 86 27.62 -0.07 -10.54
CA ILE A 86 26.77 0.72 -11.43
C ILE A 86 25.33 0.20 -11.43
N ILE A 87 25.11 -1.12 -11.49
CA ILE A 87 23.79 -1.76 -11.40
C ILE A 87 23.17 -1.51 -10.02
N ARG A 88 23.95 -1.58 -8.94
CA ARG A 88 23.47 -1.18 -7.61
C ARG A 88 23.08 0.30 -7.55
N ALA A 89 23.80 1.18 -8.26
CA ALA A 89 23.46 2.60 -8.36
C ALA A 89 22.22 2.86 -9.24
N LEU A 90 21.95 2.00 -10.24
CA LEU A 90 20.78 2.10 -11.12
C LEU A 90 19.50 1.53 -10.48
N GLY A 91 19.62 0.72 -9.42
CA GLY A 91 18.49 0.14 -8.70
C GLY A 91 17.98 -1.19 -9.28
N PRO A 92 16.90 -1.75 -8.70
CA PRO A 92 16.27 -2.95 -9.21
C PRO A 92 15.68 -2.71 -10.62
N ASN A 93 15.52 -3.79 -11.40
CA ASN A 93 14.96 -3.70 -12.74
C ASN A 93 13.48 -3.30 -12.67
N PRO A 94 13.05 -2.12 -13.16
CA PRO A 94 11.66 -1.68 -13.05
C PRO A 94 10.67 -2.57 -13.81
N SER A 95 11.15 -3.42 -14.73
CA SER A 95 10.30 -4.42 -15.38
C SER A 95 9.80 -5.52 -14.43
N THR A 96 10.44 -5.72 -13.28
CA THR A 96 9.95 -6.69 -12.26
C THR A 96 8.71 -6.19 -11.55
N ASP A 97 8.46 -4.89 -11.58
CA ASP A 97 7.32 -4.27 -10.91
C ASP A 97 6.13 -4.10 -11.86
N LEU A 98 6.24 -4.60 -13.09
CA LEU A 98 5.13 -4.67 -14.04
C LEU A 98 4.16 -5.79 -13.66
N ARG A 99 2.87 -5.56 -13.87
CA ARG A 99 1.85 -6.61 -13.74
C ARG A 99 1.90 -7.56 -14.92
N ASP A 100 1.61 -8.84 -14.65
CA ASP A 100 1.57 -9.89 -15.67
C ASP A 100 0.46 -9.65 -16.71
N SER A 101 -0.71 -9.15 -16.27
CA SER A 101 -1.86 -8.86 -17.14
C SER A 101 -2.55 -7.57 -16.74
N THR A 102 -3.07 -6.84 -17.74
CA THR A 102 -3.88 -5.65 -17.51
C THR A 102 -5.32 -5.94 -17.07
N GLU A 103 -5.74 -7.19 -17.16
CA GLU A 103 -7.09 -7.65 -16.80
C GLU A 103 -7.27 -7.79 -15.28
N THR A 104 -6.18 -8.03 -14.55
CA THR A 104 -6.17 -8.07 -13.09
C THR A 104 -5.77 -6.70 -12.53
N PRO A 105 -6.48 -6.16 -11.53
CA PRO A 105 -6.12 -4.89 -10.93
C PRO A 105 -4.81 -5.00 -10.15
N ALA A 106 -4.09 -3.89 -10.08
CA ALA A 106 -2.85 -3.80 -9.32
C ALA A 106 -3.10 -3.91 -7.80
N GLY A 107 -2.11 -4.39 -7.07
CA GLY A 107 -2.08 -4.33 -5.61
C GLY A 107 -1.86 -2.91 -5.08
N LEU A 108 -1.82 -2.79 -3.74
CA LEU A 108 -1.47 -1.55 -3.06
C LEU A 108 -0.25 -1.78 -2.18
N THR A 109 0.70 -0.83 -2.20
CA THR A 109 1.87 -0.87 -1.33
C THR A 109 1.43 -0.87 0.14
N ASN A 110 2.00 -1.76 0.96
CA ASN A 110 1.82 -1.70 2.41
C ASN A 110 2.87 -0.75 3.00
N LEU A 111 2.43 0.29 3.70
CA LEU A 111 3.28 1.35 4.24
C LEU A 111 3.72 1.08 5.69
N GLY A 112 3.50 -0.14 6.18
CA GLY A 112 3.72 -0.57 7.55
C GLY A 112 2.51 -1.33 8.07
N ALA A 113 1.65 -0.62 8.80
CA ALA A 113 0.43 -1.15 9.41
C ALA A 113 -0.86 -0.83 8.61
N THR A 114 -0.76 -0.48 7.33
CA THR A 114 -1.90 0.05 6.52
C THR A 114 -2.69 -1.01 5.76
N CYS A 115 -2.50 -2.30 6.08
CA CYS A 115 -3.15 -3.40 5.37
C CYS A 115 -4.69 -3.41 5.52
N TYR A 116 -5.21 -2.92 6.65
CA TYR A 116 -6.65 -2.79 6.90
C TYR A 116 -7.30 -1.84 5.87
N ALA A 117 -6.68 -0.67 5.64
CA ALA A 117 -7.14 0.31 4.66
C ALA A 117 -6.99 -0.22 3.24
N ASN A 118 -5.84 -0.82 2.89
CA ASN A 118 -5.61 -1.38 1.56
C ASN A 118 -6.66 -2.45 1.18
N SER A 119 -7.04 -3.30 2.15
CA SER A 119 -8.05 -4.35 1.93
C SER A 119 -9.43 -3.75 1.63
N ILE A 120 -9.85 -2.75 2.41
CA ILE A 120 -11.11 -2.05 2.19
C ILE A 120 -11.12 -1.29 0.87
N LEU A 121 -10.04 -0.58 0.52
CA LEU A 121 -9.91 0.15 -0.73
C LEU A 121 -10.04 -0.76 -1.95
N GLN A 122 -9.43 -1.96 -1.90
CA GLN A 122 -9.57 -2.96 -2.96
C GLN A 122 -11.02 -3.44 -3.09
N CYS A 123 -11.70 -3.74 -1.97
CA CYS A 123 -13.12 -4.13 -1.98
C CYS A 123 -14.01 -3.03 -2.59
N LEU A 124 -13.80 -1.77 -2.21
CA LEU A 124 -14.54 -0.63 -2.75
C LEU A 124 -14.24 -0.40 -4.24
N TYR A 125 -12.97 -0.53 -4.65
CA TYR A 125 -12.56 -0.39 -6.05
C TYR A 125 -13.19 -1.45 -6.97
N MET A 126 -13.32 -2.69 -6.48
CA MET A 126 -13.94 -3.78 -7.23
C MET A 126 -15.44 -3.58 -7.42
N ASN A 127 -16.10 -2.81 -6.55
CA ASN A 127 -17.48 -2.40 -6.76
C ASN A 127 -17.55 -1.40 -7.93
N THR A 128 -18.00 -1.90 -9.08
CA THR A 128 -18.01 -1.12 -10.32
C THR A 128 -18.93 0.10 -10.23
N SER A 129 -20.09 0.00 -9.60
CA SER A 129 -20.99 1.13 -9.41
C SER A 129 -20.37 2.22 -8.54
N PHE A 130 -19.72 1.84 -7.45
CA PHE A 130 -19.00 2.77 -6.57
C PHE A 130 -17.86 3.45 -7.32
N ARG A 131 -17.01 2.66 -7.99
CA ARG A 131 -15.88 3.16 -8.79
C ARG A 131 -16.32 4.13 -9.88
N LEU A 132 -17.38 3.82 -10.63
CA LEU A 132 -17.93 4.71 -11.65
C LEU A 132 -18.49 5.99 -11.04
N GLY A 133 -19.12 5.90 -9.87
CA GLY A 133 -19.55 7.07 -9.09
C GLY A 133 -18.37 8.00 -8.77
N ILE A 134 -17.26 7.46 -8.27
CA ILE A 134 -16.03 8.22 -7.99
C ILE A 134 -15.45 8.85 -9.27
N PHE A 135 -15.42 8.13 -10.39
CA PHE A 135 -14.92 8.67 -11.67
C PHE A 135 -15.83 9.73 -12.29
N SER A 136 -17.11 9.80 -11.89
CA SER A 136 -18.05 10.81 -12.38
C SER A 136 -17.98 12.14 -11.64
N LEU A 137 -17.12 12.26 -10.62
CA LEU A 137 -16.99 13.46 -9.79
C LEU A 137 -16.43 14.64 -10.58
N GLU A 138 -16.96 15.82 -10.27
CA GLU A 138 -16.55 17.06 -10.93
C GLU A 138 -15.18 17.54 -10.41
N PRO A 139 -14.32 18.10 -11.27
CA PRO A 139 -13.00 18.59 -10.87
C PRO A 139 -13.03 19.61 -9.72
N ASP A 140 -14.09 20.42 -9.62
CA ASP A 140 -14.24 21.41 -8.56
C ASP A 140 -14.49 20.75 -7.19
N ILE A 141 -15.24 19.64 -7.15
CA ILE A 141 -15.45 18.86 -5.93
C ILE A 141 -14.14 18.21 -5.48
N LEU A 142 -13.38 17.63 -6.42
CA LEU A 142 -12.07 17.03 -6.13
C LEU A 142 -11.10 18.07 -5.54
N LYS A 143 -11.08 19.30 -6.07
CA LYS A 143 -10.25 20.39 -5.52
C LYS A 143 -10.67 20.79 -4.10
N MET A 144 -11.97 20.78 -3.79
CA MET A 144 -12.48 21.14 -2.46
C MET A 144 -12.30 20.03 -1.43
N HIS A 145 -12.29 18.76 -1.86
CA HIS A 145 -12.21 17.60 -0.98
C HIS A 145 -10.96 16.75 -1.31
N PRO A 146 -9.81 17.01 -0.66
CA PRO A 146 -8.54 16.34 -0.97
C PRO A 146 -8.60 14.82 -0.88
N VAL A 147 -9.38 14.27 0.06
CA VAL A 147 -9.56 12.82 0.21
C VAL A 147 -10.23 12.22 -1.03
N LEU A 148 -11.25 12.89 -1.60
CA LEU A 148 -11.90 12.43 -2.83
C LEU A 148 -10.97 12.54 -4.03
N ASP A 149 -10.18 13.62 -4.13
CA ASP A 149 -9.15 13.77 -5.18
C ASP A 149 -8.12 12.63 -5.12
N GLN A 150 -7.57 12.34 -3.94
CA GLN A 150 -6.60 11.25 -3.78
C GLN A 150 -7.24 9.89 -4.02
N LEU A 151 -8.49 9.66 -3.60
CA LEU A 151 -9.21 8.42 -3.88
C LEU A 151 -9.40 8.22 -5.39
N ALA A 152 -9.87 9.26 -6.10
CA ALA A 152 -10.09 9.21 -7.54
C ALA A 152 -8.78 8.95 -8.30
N ARG A 153 -7.68 9.60 -7.88
CA ARG A 153 -6.33 9.35 -8.44
C ARG A 153 -5.87 7.93 -8.20
N LEU A 154 -6.02 7.43 -6.97
CA LEU A 154 -5.64 6.07 -6.62
C LEU A 154 -6.42 5.05 -7.46
N PHE A 155 -7.74 5.24 -7.59
CA PHE A 155 -8.59 4.36 -8.41
C PHE A 155 -8.25 4.45 -9.90
N ALA A 156 -7.91 5.63 -10.42
CA ALA A 156 -7.46 5.79 -11.81
C ALA A 156 -6.13 5.07 -12.06
N GLN A 157 -5.20 5.12 -11.10
CA GLN A 157 -3.93 4.39 -11.14
C GLN A 157 -4.15 2.87 -11.08
N LEU A 158 -5.00 2.38 -10.16
CA LEU A 158 -5.38 0.96 -10.08
C LEU A 158 -5.99 0.45 -11.40
N HIS A 159 -6.75 1.31 -12.09
CA HIS A 159 -7.40 0.97 -13.36
C HIS A 159 -6.43 0.96 -14.56
N SER A 160 -5.55 1.97 -14.64
CA SER A 160 -4.82 2.26 -15.89
C SER A 160 -3.34 1.88 -15.85
N SER A 161 -2.75 1.76 -14.66
CA SER A 161 -1.31 1.53 -14.51
C SER A 161 -0.89 0.16 -15.06
N LYS A 162 0.36 0.02 -15.48
CA LYS A 162 0.98 -1.28 -15.82
C LYS A 162 1.77 -1.87 -14.65
N MET A 163 1.80 -1.20 -13.51
CA MET A 163 2.51 -1.67 -12.33
C MET A 163 1.71 -2.76 -11.61
N ALA A 164 2.41 -3.70 -10.98
CA ALA A 164 1.85 -4.76 -10.14
C ALA A 164 1.28 -4.22 -8.84
N PHE A 165 1.76 -3.07 -8.37
CA PHE A 165 1.26 -2.39 -7.18
C PHE A 165 1.29 -0.88 -7.35
N ILE A 166 0.41 -0.18 -6.63
CA ILE A 166 0.29 1.29 -6.62
C ILE A 166 0.62 1.81 -5.22
N ASP A 167 1.36 2.90 -5.17
CA ASP A 167 1.67 3.59 -3.92
C ASP A 167 0.43 4.31 -3.37
N SER A 168 -0.05 3.86 -2.21
CA SER A 168 -1.16 4.47 -1.49
C SER A 168 -0.73 5.58 -0.52
N ALA A 169 0.57 5.88 -0.38
CA ALA A 169 1.08 6.86 0.59
C ALA A 169 0.44 8.25 0.48
N PRO A 170 0.22 8.82 -0.72
CA PRO A 170 -0.47 10.11 -0.83
C PRO A 170 -1.88 10.08 -0.22
N PHE A 171 -2.64 9.01 -0.50
CA PHE A 171 -3.99 8.83 0.02
C PHE A 171 -4.02 8.64 1.54
N ILE A 172 -3.18 7.74 2.07
CA ILE A 172 -3.08 7.47 3.51
C ILE A 172 -2.67 8.73 4.27
N LYS A 173 -1.73 9.52 3.72
CA LYS A 173 -1.31 10.80 4.29
C LYS A 173 -2.44 11.83 4.31
N THR A 174 -3.24 11.90 3.24
CA THR A 174 -4.39 12.82 3.17
C THR A 174 -5.52 12.43 4.12
N LEU A 175 -5.65 11.15 4.45
CA LEU A 175 -6.54 10.68 5.53
C LEU A 175 -5.96 10.88 6.95
N GLU A 176 -4.73 11.38 7.06
CA GLU A 176 -4.02 11.58 8.33
C GLU A 176 -3.90 10.28 9.17
N LEU A 177 -3.81 9.14 8.49
CA LEU A 177 -3.63 7.85 9.14
C LEU A 177 -2.17 7.63 9.53
N ASP A 178 -1.95 7.18 10.75
CA ASP A 178 -0.63 6.76 11.24
C ASP A 178 -0.27 5.39 10.66
N ASN A 179 0.79 5.34 9.85
CA ASN A 179 1.26 4.11 9.21
C ASN A 179 1.96 3.14 10.18
N GLY A 180 2.24 3.55 11.41
CA GLY A 180 2.79 2.71 12.48
C GLY A 180 1.74 2.01 13.35
N VAL A 181 0.47 2.40 13.23
CA VAL A 181 -0.61 1.91 14.11
C VAL A 181 -1.55 1.00 13.34
N GLN A 182 -1.78 -0.21 13.88
CA GLN A 182 -2.83 -1.09 13.38
C GLN A 182 -4.19 -0.60 13.87
N GLN A 183 -5.17 -0.57 12.97
CA GLN A 183 -6.56 -0.21 13.27
C GLN A 183 -7.50 -1.34 12.88
N ASP A 184 -8.71 -1.31 13.43
CA ASP A 184 -9.78 -2.20 13.01
C ASP A 184 -10.27 -1.78 11.62
N SER A 185 -10.32 -2.72 10.68
CA SER A 185 -10.84 -2.49 9.32
C SER A 185 -12.32 -2.10 9.32
N HIS A 186 -13.08 -2.59 10.30
CA HIS A 186 -14.50 -2.29 10.48
C HIS A 186 -14.70 -0.82 10.84
N GLU A 187 -14.02 -0.35 11.88
CA GLU A 187 -14.04 1.06 12.30
C GLU A 187 -13.57 1.98 11.16
N PHE A 188 -12.50 1.60 10.48
CA PHE A 188 -12.02 2.34 9.31
C PHE A 188 -13.08 2.45 8.21
N LEU A 189 -13.75 1.36 7.85
CA LEU A 189 -14.79 1.37 6.81
C LEU A 189 -15.94 2.32 7.20
N THR A 190 -16.44 2.22 8.44
CA THR A 190 -17.57 3.04 8.90
C THR A 190 -17.26 4.53 8.93
N LEU A 191 -16.07 4.90 9.43
CA LEU A 191 -15.60 6.29 9.41
C LEU A 191 -15.37 6.77 7.97
N PHE A 192 -14.80 5.91 7.12
CA PHE A 192 -14.51 6.26 5.74
C PHE A 192 -15.78 6.46 4.92
N LEU A 193 -16.77 5.58 5.03
CA LEU A 193 -18.07 5.76 4.34
C LEU A 193 -18.77 7.04 4.82
N SER A 194 -18.74 7.33 6.12
CA SER A 194 -19.31 8.57 6.68
C SER A 194 -18.63 9.83 6.12
N LEU A 195 -17.29 9.82 6.03
CA LEU A 195 -16.51 10.90 5.42
C LEU A 195 -16.84 11.08 3.93
N LEU A 196 -16.99 9.97 3.21
CA LEU A 196 -17.37 9.98 1.80
C LEU A 196 -18.77 10.54 1.60
N GLU A 197 -19.75 10.13 2.41
CA GLU A 197 -21.12 10.67 2.33
C GLU A 197 -21.16 12.18 2.52
N GLY A 198 -20.46 12.68 3.55
CA GLY A 198 -20.35 14.11 3.78
C GLY A 198 -19.75 14.83 2.57
N SER A 199 -18.64 14.33 2.04
CA SER A 199 -17.93 14.96 0.91
C SER A 199 -18.71 14.88 -0.42
N LEU A 200 -19.33 13.73 -0.69
CA LEU A 200 -20.07 13.46 -1.93
C LEU A 200 -21.40 14.23 -1.96
N SER A 201 -21.98 14.57 -0.81
CA SER A 201 -23.22 15.36 -0.72
C SER A 201 -23.15 16.69 -1.49
N HIS A 202 -21.95 17.23 -1.67
CA HIS A 202 -21.68 18.47 -2.40
C HIS A 202 -21.64 18.31 -3.94
N SER A 203 -21.51 17.10 -4.47
CA SER A 203 -21.49 16.86 -5.92
C SER A 203 -22.84 17.22 -6.55
N LYS A 204 -22.85 17.75 -7.77
CA LYS A 204 -24.07 18.02 -8.54
C LYS A 204 -24.56 16.80 -9.31
N VAL A 205 -23.71 15.79 -9.48
CA VAL A 205 -24.06 14.53 -10.13
C VAL A 205 -24.88 13.67 -9.16
N PRO A 206 -26.19 13.44 -9.40
CA PRO A 206 -27.04 12.71 -8.45
C PRO A 206 -26.53 11.31 -8.15
N GLY A 207 -26.03 10.62 -9.19
CA GLY A 207 -25.48 9.27 -9.06
C GLY A 207 -24.25 9.20 -8.15
N ALA A 208 -23.38 10.22 -8.15
CA ALA A 208 -22.21 10.29 -7.27
C ALA A 208 -22.60 10.78 -5.87
N ARG A 209 -23.52 11.76 -5.80
CA ARG A 209 -23.96 12.39 -4.55
C ARG A 209 -24.47 11.40 -3.53
N THR A 210 -25.26 10.43 -3.97
CA THR A 210 -25.88 9.44 -3.07
C THR A 210 -25.34 8.03 -3.29
N ILE A 211 -24.15 7.87 -3.88
CA ILE A 211 -23.64 6.55 -4.27
C ILE A 211 -23.42 5.65 -3.06
N VAL A 212 -22.95 6.20 -1.94
CA VAL A 212 -22.68 5.43 -0.73
C VAL A 212 -23.99 4.97 -0.10
N GLN A 213 -24.96 5.88 0.06
CA GLN A 213 -26.29 5.53 0.57
C GLN A 213 -26.96 4.50 -0.34
N HIS A 214 -26.95 4.73 -1.65
CA HIS A 214 -27.62 3.84 -2.59
C HIS A 214 -27.05 2.42 -2.59
N LEU A 215 -25.73 2.28 -2.46
CA LEU A 215 -25.06 0.98 -2.53
C LEU A 215 -25.01 0.22 -1.21
N PHE A 216 -24.89 0.92 -0.07
CA PHE A 216 -24.54 0.31 1.20
C PHE A 216 -25.57 0.54 2.31
N ARG A 217 -26.49 1.51 2.18
CA ARG A 217 -27.47 1.81 3.23
C ARG A 217 -28.71 0.90 3.13
N GLY A 218 -28.95 0.11 4.17
CA GLY A 218 -30.23 -0.52 4.45
C GLY A 218 -30.95 0.13 5.62
N SER A 219 -32.13 -0.39 5.96
CA SER A 219 -32.84 0.03 7.17
C SER A 219 -33.36 -1.16 7.98
N VAL A 220 -33.29 -1.00 9.30
CA VAL A 220 -33.82 -1.93 10.31
C VAL A 220 -34.83 -1.22 11.20
N SER A 221 -35.61 -2.00 11.96
CA SER A 221 -36.39 -1.48 13.07
C SER A 221 -36.32 -2.43 14.25
N HIS A 222 -36.21 -1.90 15.46
CA HIS A 222 -36.27 -2.66 16.70
C HIS A 222 -37.73 -2.77 17.18
N VAL A 223 -38.34 -3.94 16.97
CA VAL A 223 -39.74 -4.16 17.37
C VAL A 223 -39.77 -4.71 18.78
N THR A 224 -40.42 -3.97 19.69
CA THR A 224 -40.66 -4.42 21.07
C THR A 224 -42.15 -4.59 21.29
N ARG A 225 -42.60 -5.81 21.59
CA ARG A 225 -44.01 -6.16 21.79
C ARG A 225 -44.28 -6.48 23.25
N CYS A 226 -45.23 -5.77 23.84
CA CYS A 226 -45.66 -5.98 25.22
C CYS A 226 -46.46 -7.29 25.35
N SER A 227 -46.09 -8.17 26.29
CA SER A 227 -46.80 -9.43 26.52
C SER A 227 -48.14 -9.25 27.24
N SER A 228 -48.32 -8.15 27.98
CA SER A 228 -49.57 -7.88 28.72
C SER A 228 -50.70 -7.30 27.85
N CYS A 229 -50.37 -6.40 26.91
CA CYS A 229 -51.40 -5.73 26.08
C CYS A 229 -51.26 -5.98 24.58
N GLY A 230 -50.25 -6.74 24.14
CA GLY A 230 -50.04 -7.11 22.73
C GLY A 230 -49.64 -5.96 21.81
N ARG A 231 -49.49 -4.73 22.32
CA ARG A 231 -49.11 -3.56 21.52
C ARG A 231 -47.59 -3.49 21.33
N ASP A 232 -47.21 -3.11 20.11
CA ASP A 232 -45.83 -2.78 19.77
C ASP A 232 -45.49 -1.38 20.30
N SER A 233 -44.25 -1.18 20.73
CA SER A 233 -43.75 0.12 21.20
C SER A 233 -43.75 1.16 20.07
N GLU A 234 -43.84 2.44 20.39
CA GLU A 234 -43.73 3.51 19.39
C GLU A 234 -42.39 3.43 18.61
N ALA A 235 -41.31 3.05 19.30
CA ALA A 235 -39.99 2.82 18.70
C ALA A 235 -40.00 1.73 17.61
N SER A 236 -40.96 0.80 17.63
CA SER A 236 -41.11 -0.25 16.61
C SER A 236 -41.44 0.30 15.22
N SER A 237 -41.96 1.55 15.16
CA SER A 237 -42.24 2.26 13.92
C SER A 237 -41.04 3.06 13.38
N LYS A 238 -40.03 3.32 14.22
CA LYS A 238 -38.84 4.06 13.83
C LYS A 238 -37.93 3.16 13.00
N MET A 239 -37.52 3.68 11.85
CA MET A 239 -36.52 3.04 11.00
C MET A 239 -35.16 3.62 11.35
N GLU A 240 -34.19 2.73 11.52
CA GLU A 240 -32.78 3.06 11.74
C GLU A 240 -31.98 2.56 10.54
N ASP A 241 -31.01 3.36 10.12
CA ASP A 241 -30.16 3.01 8.99
C ASP A 241 -29.02 2.09 9.43
N PHE A 242 -28.62 1.17 8.56
CA PHE A 242 -27.43 0.36 8.74
C PHE A 242 -26.59 0.34 7.46
N TYR A 243 -25.26 0.27 7.61
CA TYR A 243 -24.31 0.07 6.52
C TYR A 243 -23.67 -1.32 6.54
N GLU A 244 -23.91 -2.04 7.63
CA GLU A 244 -23.41 -3.37 7.90
C GLU A 244 -24.27 -4.07 8.95
N LEU A 245 -24.18 -5.40 8.98
CA LEU A 245 -24.83 -6.23 9.97
C LEU A 245 -23.76 -6.92 10.81
N GLU A 246 -23.74 -6.63 12.11
CA GLU A 246 -22.80 -7.25 13.03
C GLU A 246 -23.33 -8.58 13.55
N LEU A 247 -22.69 -9.67 13.13
CA LEU A 247 -23.17 -11.02 13.38
C LEU A 247 -22.36 -11.73 14.45
N ASN A 248 -23.06 -12.37 15.38
CA ASN A 248 -22.46 -13.30 16.33
C ASN A 248 -22.01 -14.56 15.60
N ILE A 249 -20.87 -15.13 16.01
CA ILE A 249 -20.37 -16.39 15.45
C ILE A 249 -20.07 -17.46 16.51
N LYS A 250 -20.14 -17.11 17.79
CA LYS A 250 -19.77 -18.03 18.87
C LYS A 250 -20.83 -19.13 18.97
N GLY A 251 -20.44 -20.36 18.68
CA GLY A 251 -21.34 -21.52 18.72
C GLY A 251 -22.23 -21.68 17.49
N LEU A 252 -22.02 -20.88 16.44
CA LEU A 252 -22.79 -20.92 15.19
C LEU A 252 -21.86 -21.38 14.05
N ASN A 253 -22.36 -22.25 13.18
CA ASN A 253 -21.53 -22.96 12.20
C ASN A 253 -21.50 -22.31 10.81
N ASN A 254 -22.49 -21.47 10.49
CA ASN A 254 -22.61 -20.85 9.18
C ASN A 254 -23.32 -19.48 9.27
N LEU A 255 -23.34 -18.75 8.15
CA LEU A 255 -23.92 -17.41 8.07
C LEU A 255 -25.44 -17.41 8.34
N GLU A 256 -26.15 -18.44 7.89
CA GLU A 256 -27.59 -18.57 8.09
C GLU A 256 -27.94 -18.63 9.57
N GLN A 257 -27.24 -19.46 10.35
CA GLN A 257 -27.41 -19.54 11.81
C GLN A 257 -27.07 -18.22 12.50
N SER A 258 -26.04 -17.51 12.04
CA SER A 258 -25.70 -16.18 12.54
C SER A 258 -26.77 -15.12 12.24
N LEU A 259 -27.44 -15.22 11.10
CA LEU A 259 -28.55 -14.33 10.75
C LEU A 259 -29.83 -14.68 11.53
N ASP A 260 -30.11 -15.97 11.70
CA ASP A 260 -31.22 -16.44 12.54
C ASP A 260 -31.06 -15.99 13.99
N ASP A 261 -29.84 -16.07 14.54
CA ASP A 261 -29.50 -15.54 15.87
C ASP A 261 -29.71 -14.02 15.93
N TYR A 262 -29.20 -13.28 14.94
CA TYR A 262 -29.33 -11.82 14.87
C TYR A 262 -30.79 -11.34 14.77
N LEU A 263 -31.64 -12.08 14.06
CA LEU A 263 -33.06 -11.77 13.88
C LEU A 263 -33.96 -12.46 14.92
N SER A 264 -33.36 -13.23 15.84
CA SER A 264 -34.08 -13.94 16.88
C SER A 264 -34.82 -12.97 17.81
N THR A 265 -35.84 -13.51 18.46
CA THR A 265 -36.62 -12.74 19.44
C THR A 265 -36.01 -12.95 20.81
N GLU A 266 -35.62 -11.85 21.46
CA GLU A 266 -35.14 -11.86 22.84
C GLU A 266 -36.30 -11.56 23.81
N ALA A 267 -36.31 -12.25 24.95
CA ALA A 267 -37.25 -11.98 26.03
C ALA A 267 -36.71 -10.86 26.93
N LEU A 268 -37.56 -9.88 27.22
CA LEU A 268 -37.33 -8.82 28.19
C LEU A 268 -38.15 -9.13 29.44
N ASP A 269 -37.57 -9.90 30.37
CA ASP A 269 -38.21 -10.38 31.59
C ASP A 269 -37.34 -10.15 32.85
N GLY A 270 -37.89 -10.46 34.02
CA GLY A 270 -37.17 -10.33 35.29
C GLY A 270 -36.69 -8.91 35.59
N GLU A 271 -35.37 -8.73 35.74
CA GLU A 271 -34.76 -7.41 35.97
C GLU A 271 -34.74 -6.53 34.70
N ASN A 272 -34.89 -7.13 33.51
CA ASN A 272 -34.85 -6.47 32.20
C ASN A 272 -36.24 -6.14 31.63
N GLN A 273 -37.27 -6.08 32.49
CA GLN A 273 -38.64 -5.79 32.05
C GLN A 273 -38.77 -4.45 31.33
N TYR A 274 -39.53 -4.48 30.23
CA TYR A 274 -39.86 -3.30 29.44
C TYR A 274 -40.91 -2.44 30.14
N PHE A 275 -40.69 -1.12 30.20
CA PHE A 275 -41.72 -0.19 30.64
C PHE A 275 -42.68 0.12 29.49
N CYS A 276 -43.90 -0.40 29.57
CA CYS A 276 -44.90 -0.19 28.52
C CYS A 276 -45.69 1.09 28.79
N GLU A 277 -45.55 2.10 27.93
CA GLU A 277 -46.28 3.38 28.02
C GLU A 277 -47.80 3.21 27.92
N SER A 278 -48.25 2.17 27.21
CA SER A 278 -49.68 1.83 27.10
C SER A 278 -50.26 1.21 28.37
N CYS A 279 -49.45 0.50 29.16
CA CYS A 279 -49.86 -0.12 30.42
C CYS A 279 -49.43 0.67 31.66
N GLN A 280 -48.57 1.68 31.48
CA GLN A 280 -47.96 2.51 32.54
C GLN A 280 -47.29 1.67 33.66
N LYS A 281 -46.68 0.54 33.30
CA LYS A 281 -45.96 -0.35 34.23
C LYS A 281 -44.89 -1.17 33.51
N ARG A 282 -43.95 -1.73 34.30
CA ARG A 282 -42.99 -2.73 33.82
C ARG A 282 -43.70 -4.05 33.58
N VAL A 283 -43.43 -4.64 32.43
CA VAL A 283 -44.05 -5.88 31.95
C VAL A 283 -43.03 -6.68 31.18
N ASP A 284 -43.27 -7.98 31.11
CA ASP A 284 -42.53 -8.83 30.19
C ASP A 284 -42.86 -8.42 28.74
N ALA A 285 -41.86 -8.45 27.89
CA ALA A 285 -41.98 -8.10 26.47
C ALA A 285 -41.02 -8.94 25.63
N THR A 286 -41.23 -8.92 24.32
CA THR A 286 -40.32 -9.55 23.35
C THR A 286 -39.73 -8.47 22.46
N ARG A 287 -38.41 -8.49 22.24
CA ARG A 287 -37.72 -7.58 21.32
C ARG A 287 -37.10 -8.37 20.17
N CYS A 288 -37.18 -7.85 18.95
CA CYS A 288 -36.50 -8.44 17.80
C CYS A 288 -36.11 -7.37 16.78
N ILE A 289 -35.11 -7.67 15.95
CA ILE A 289 -34.69 -6.81 14.85
C ILE A 289 -35.44 -7.25 13.58
N LYS A 290 -36.02 -6.29 12.86
CA LYS A 290 -36.61 -6.54 11.53
C LYS A 290 -35.89 -5.75 10.46
N LEU A 291 -35.37 -6.46 9.47
CA LEU A 291 -34.84 -5.85 8.24
C LEU A 291 -36.02 -5.26 7.44
N ARG A 292 -35.97 -3.97 7.16
CA ARG A 292 -37.01 -3.23 6.42
C ARG A 292 -36.63 -3.04 4.96
N SER A 293 -35.36 -2.73 4.71
CA SER A 293 -34.78 -2.71 3.36
C SER A 293 -33.37 -3.26 3.39
N LEU A 294 -32.95 -3.84 2.27
CA LEU A 294 -31.59 -4.32 2.05
C LEU A 294 -30.90 -3.46 0.99
N PRO A 295 -29.62 -3.10 1.20
CA PRO A 295 -28.83 -2.44 0.17
C PRO A 295 -28.42 -3.43 -0.94
N PRO A 296 -28.04 -2.93 -2.13
CA PRO A 296 -27.43 -3.74 -3.18
C PRO A 296 -26.15 -4.46 -2.74
N VAL A 297 -25.39 -3.87 -1.82
CA VAL A 297 -24.17 -4.45 -1.26
C VAL A 297 -24.32 -4.52 0.26
N VAL A 298 -24.41 -5.75 0.78
CA VAL A 298 -24.54 -6.00 2.22
C VAL A 298 -23.17 -6.32 2.81
N ASN A 299 -22.76 -5.56 3.82
CA ASN A 299 -21.56 -5.84 4.60
C ASN A 299 -21.92 -6.65 5.86
N PHE A 300 -21.18 -7.73 6.12
CA PHE A 300 -21.33 -8.53 7.34
C PHE A 300 -20.07 -8.42 8.18
N GLN A 301 -20.20 -7.84 9.38
CA GLN A 301 -19.12 -7.82 10.36
C GLN A 301 -19.24 -9.03 11.28
N LEU A 302 -18.30 -9.96 11.18
CA LEU A 302 -18.30 -11.16 12.02
C LEU A 302 -17.60 -10.87 13.35
N LYS A 303 -18.32 -10.99 14.48
CA LYS A 303 -17.78 -10.75 15.84
C LYS A 303 -16.84 -11.88 16.26
N ARG A 304 -15.61 -11.89 15.74
CA ARG A 304 -14.60 -12.93 15.96
C ARG A 304 -13.79 -12.78 17.25
N TYR A 305 -14.00 -11.71 17.98
CA TYR A 305 -13.28 -11.37 19.20
C TYR A 305 -14.21 -11.45 20.41
N VAL A 306 -13.70 -11.99 21.51
CA VAL A 306 -14.40 -12.08 22.79
C VAL A 306 -13.47 -11.51 23.85
N PHE A 307 -14.00 -10.64 24.72
CA PHE A 307 -13.25 -10.18 25.87
C PHE A 307 -13.10 -11.34 26.87
N LEU A 308 -11.86 -11.75 27.11
CA LEU A 308 -11.52 -12.68 28.19
C LEU A 308 -11.05 -11.85 29.38
N PRO A 309 -11.83 -11.76 30.48
CA PRO A 309 -11.34 -11.12 31.69
C PRO A 309 -10.08 -11.85 32.19
N LYS A 310 -9.09 -11.09 32.65
CA LYS A 310 -7.91 -11.68 33.29
C LYS A 310 -8.36 -12.47 34.52
N VAL A 311 -8.11 -13.77 34.51
CA VAL A 311 -8.27 -14.68 35.65
C VAL A 311 -7.18 -14.40 36.68
#